data_AF-A0A836TKM9-F1
#
_entry.id   AF-A0A836TKM9-F1
#
_cell.length_a   1.000
_cell.length_b   1.000
_cell.length_c   1.000
_cell.angle_alpha   90.00
_cell.angle_beta   90.00
_cell.angle_gamma   90.00
#
_symmetry.space_group_name_H-M   'P 1'
#
loop_
_entity.id
_entity.type
_entity.pdbx_description
1 polymer ?
#
loop_
_entity_poly.entity_id
_entity_poly.type
_entity_poly.pdbx_seq_one_letter_code
_entity_poly.pdbx_strand_id
1 'polypeptide(L)'
;MTNTTNETFITSKDASLESSISTLQCKLVELGIHVEEKSWLNEVEGIWSVHVTNRDCPRLFTNGKGASELAARASALGEYFERLGTNYLWTDFYLGETIANADFVHYPNEQWFPLQGDAWPSGILTPELQQFYNPEGTVAASRLIDLNSGNTERGICAIPYTCLRNDETVLFPVNLIGNLYVSNGMSAGNTMMEARTQALAEVFERNIKNRIIAEGICLPDVPEEVIARYPNIAAGIKGLRDAGYGILIKDASLGGEYPVMNVTLLHPEDQGCFASFGAHPRFEVALERSLTELIQGRALDSLTGFVKPGFDMDEIADPQNLEIHFVDSSGVVSWEFLRSTPDYEFVDWNFGTTTEEDYNWSVNKI
;
A
#
# COMPACT_ATOMS: atom_id res chain seq x y z
N MET A 1 34.80 21.88 -9.90
CA MET A 1 34.11 21.31 -11.07
C MET A 1 32.65 21.25 -10.68
N THR A 2 31.79 22.04 -11.29
CA THR A 2 30.35 21.99 -11.07
C THR A 2 29.86 20.66 -11.64
N ASN A 3 29.70 19.65 -10.79
CA ASN A 3 28.94 18.45 -11.14
C ASN A 3 27.50 18.94 -11.39
N THR A 4 27.15 19.14 -12.65
CA THR A 4 25.74 19.14 -13.05
C THR A 4 25.24 17.72 -12.81
N THR A 5 24.67 17.47 -11.64
CA THR A 5 23.82 16.29 -11.42
C THR A 5 22.67 16.39 -12.41
N ASN A 6 22.59 15.42 -13.34
CA ASN A 6 21.40 15.25 -14.16
C ASN A 6 20.24 14.98 -13.20
N GLU A 7 19.12 15.69 -13.39
CA GLU A 7 17.91 15.50 -12.59
C GLU A 7 16.86 14.77 -13.42
N THR A 8 16.29 13.72 -12.84
CA THR A 8 15.25 12.89 -13.43
C THR A 8 13.94 13.11 -12.69
N PHE A 9 12.93 13.62 -13.40
CA PHE A 9 11.57 13.83 -12.87
C PHE A 9 10.63 12.79 -13.46
N ILE A 10 9.80 12.19 -12.61
CA ILE A 10 8.76 11.24 -13.01
C ILE A 10 7.38 11.80 -12.65
N THR A 11 6.35 11.32 -13.35
CA THR A 11 4.96 11.71 -13.09
C THR A 11 4.61 11.51 -11.61
N SER A 12 3.78 12.42 -11.07
CA SER A 12 3.30 12.44 -9.68
C SER A 12 4.33 12.65 -8.57
N LYS A 13 5.57 13.02 -8.89
CA LYS A 13 6.62 13.33 -7.90
C LYS A 13 7.00 14.81 -7.92
N ASP A 14 7.11 15.40 -6.74
CA ASP A 14 7.40 16.83 -6.56
C ASP A 14 8.91 17.14 -6.49
N ALA A 15 9.77 16.12 -6.59
CA ALA A 15 11.22 16.27 -6.62
C ALA A 15 11.87 15.30 -7.62
N SER A 16 13.10 15.60 -8.03
CA SER A 16 13.91 14.69 -8.83
C SER A 16 14.29 13.44 -8.03
N LEU A 17 14.41 12.30 -8.71
CA LEU A 17 14.78 11.02 -8.09
C LEU A 17 16.11 11.13 -7.34
N GLU A 18 17.10 11.80 -7.94
CA GLU A 18 18.43 12.01 -7.38
C GLU A 18 18.37 12.83 -6.08
N SER A 19 17.55 13.90 -6.07
CA SER A 19 17.34 14.74 -4.89
C SER A 19 16.66 13.97 -3.77
N SER A 20 15.60 13.19 -4.09
CA SER A 20 14.92 12.33 -3.13
C SER A 20 15.87 11.29 -2.52
N ILE A 21 16.60 10.54 -3.35
CA ILE A 21 17.55 9.51 -2.91
C ILE A 21 18.62 10.14 -1.99
N SER A 22 19.26 11.22 -2.44
CA SER A 22 20.31 11.88 -1.65
C SER A 22 19.77 12.38 -0.32
N THR A 23 18.57 12.98 -0.31
CA THR A 23 17.93 13.49 0.92
C THR A 23 17.64 12.37 1.90
N LEU A 24 17.02 11.28 1.43
CA LEU A 24 16.63 10.15 2.29
C LEU A 24 17.87 9.42 2.84
N GLN A 25 18.88 9.18 2.00
CA GLN A 25 20.14 8.56 2.45
C GLN A 25 20.86 9.40 3.51
N CYS A 26 20.97 10.72 3.31
CA CYS A 26 21.57 11.61 4.29
C CYS A 26 20.82 11.56 5.63
N LYS A 27 19.49 11.62 5.60
CA LYS A 27 18.67 11.54 6.82
C LYS A 27 18.82 10.21 7.56
N LEU A 28 18.92 9.08 6.84
CA LEU A 28 19.18 7.78 7.49
C LEU A 28 20.54 7.78 8.21
N VAL A 29 21.58 8.32 7.58
CA VAL A 29 22.90 8.46 8.19
C VAL A 29 22.87 9.37 9.42
N GLU A 30 22.14 10.49 9.37
CA GLU A 30 21.96 11.39 10.52
C GLU A 30 21.26 10.71 11.69
N LEU A 31 20.33 9.79 11.42
CA LEU A 31 19.66 8.95 12.42
C LEU A 31 20.52 7.76 12.90
N GLY A 32 21.73 7.59 12.37
CA GLY A 32 22.58 6.43 12.68
C GLY A 32 22.06 5.12 12.10
N ILE A 33 21.19 5.17 11.10
CA ILE A 33 20.62 4.02 10.40
C ILE A 33 21.44 3.76 9.15
N HIS A 34 22.07 2.58 9.09
CA HIS A 34 22.91 2.19 7.97
C HIS A 34 22.18 1.15 7.12
N VAL A 35 21.67 1.56 5.96
CA VAL A 35 20.98 0.65 5.03
C VAL A 35 21.91 0.16 3.92
N GLU A 36 21.63 -1.04 3.43
CA GLU A 36 22.33 -1.68 2.31
C GLU A 36 21.32 -2.22 1.29
N GLU A 37 21.59 -1.98 0.00
CA GLU A 37 20.88 -2.60 -1.11
C GLU A 37 21.40 -4.03 -1.30
N LYS A 38 20.55 -5.04 -1.07
CA LYS A 38 20.98 -6.46 -1.07
C LYS A 38 20.75 -7.17 -2.39
N SER A 39 19.62 -6.90 -3.04
CA SER A 39 19.26 -7.56 -4.29
C SER A 39 18.53 -6.58 -5.19
N TRP A 40 18.81 -6.71 -6.48
CA TRP A 40 18.26 -5.89 -7.56
C TRP A 40 17.71 -6.83 -8.62
N LEU A 41 16.51 -6.54 -9.12
CA LEU A 41 15.88 -7.28 -10.22
C LEU A 41 15.44 -6.31 -11.31
N ASN A 42 15.65 -6.72 -12.57
CA ASN A 42 15.23 -6.04 -13.79
C ASN A 42 15.08 -7.07 -14.92
N GLU A 43 14.13 -7.99 -14.74
CA GLU A 43 13.91 -9.11 -15.66
C GLU A 43 13.18 -8.69 -16.95
N VAL A 44 12.45 -7.57 -16.88
CA VAL A 44 11.63 -7.03 -17.96
C VAL A 44 11.91 -5.54 -18.08
N GLU A 45 12.02 -5.05 -19.31
CA GLU A 45 12.27 -3.64 -19.58
C GLU A 45 11.26 -2.73 -18.88
N GLY A 46 11.77 -1.71 -18.20
CA GLY A 46 10.93 -0.73 -17.50
C GLY A 46 10.32 -1.24 -16.19
N ILE A 47 10.81 -2.35 -15.61
CA ILE A 47 10.37 -2.81 -14.30
C ILE A 47 11.55 -3.21 -13.44
N TRP A 48 11.80 -2.41 -12.41
CA TRP A 48 12.88 -2.60 -11.45
C TRP A 48 12.33 -2.87 -10.06
N SER A 49 13.04 -3.70 -9.29
CA SER A 49 12.86 -3.78 -7.84
C SER A 49 14.17 -3.91 -7.09
N VAL A 50 14.18 -3.45 -5.84
CA VAL A 50 15.34 -3.52 -4.93
C VAL A 50 14.91 -3.89 -3.52
N HIS A 51 15.69 -4.74 -2.87
CA HIS A 51 15.56 -5.02 -1.44
C HIS A 51 16.60 -4.21 -0.65
N VAL A 52 16.13 -3.42 0.32
CA VAL A 52 16.97 -2.58 1.18
C VAL A 52 16.82 -3.05 2.63
N THR A 53 17.93 -3.32 3.31
CA THR A 53 17.93 -3.80 4.70
C THR A 53 18.83 -2.95 5.57
N ASN A 54 18.54 -2.87 6.87
CA ASN A 54 19.45 -2.30 7.84
C ASN A 54 20.61 -3.26 8.11
N ARG A 55 21.84 -2.78 7.90
CA ARG A 55 23.08 -3.53 8.15
C ARG A 55 23.18 -4.06 9.58
N ASP A 56 22.79 -3.22 10.55
CA ASP A 56 22.97 -3.48 11.97
C ASP A 56 21.78 -4.25 12.56
N CYS A 57 20.62 -4.25 11.89
CA CYS A 57 19.46 -5.06 12.23
C CYS A 57 18.75 -5.60 10.97
N PRO A 58 19.22 -6.71 10.37
CA PRO A 58 18.72 -7.18 9.07
C PRO A 58 17.24 -7.57 9.01
N ARG A 59 16.55 -7.65 10.16
CA ARG A 59 15.10 -7.83 10.23
C ARG A 59 14.32 -6.58 9.80
N LEU A 60 14.97 -5.41 9.81
CA LEU A 60 14.39 -4.16 9.35
C LEU A 60 14.74 -4.00 7.87
N PHE A 61 13.73 -4.09 7.01
CA PHE A 61 13.91 -3.98 5.57
C PHE A 61 12.67 -3.38 4.91
N THR A 62 12.87 -2.92 3.69
CA THR A 62 11.81 -2.47 2.78
C THR A 62 12.12 -2.91 1.37
N ASN A 63 11.12 -2.88 0.50
CA ASN A 63 11.30 -3.16 -0.91
C ASN A 63 10.92 -1.93 -1.73
N GLY A 64 11.65 -1.69 -2.80
CA GLY A 64 11.37 -0.64 -3.76
C GLY A 64 10.98 -1.20 -5.11
N LYS A 65 10.15 -0.47 -5.84
CA LYS A 65 9.75 -0.78 -7.21
C LYS A 65 9.66 0.49 -8.05
N GLY A 66 9.86 0.38 -9.36
CA GLY A 66 9.67 1.51 -10.28
C GLY A 66 10.16 1.24 -11.69
N ALA A 67 9.92 2.19 -12.60
CA ALA A 67 10.28 2.05 -14.01
C ALA A 67 11.78 2.22 -14.34
N SER A 68 12.61 2.51 -13.34
CA SER A 68 14.06 2.64 -13.46
C SER A 68 14.75 2.26 -12.15
N GLU A 69 16.06 2.00 -12.20
CA GLU A 69 16.87 1.76 -11.00
C GLU A 69 16.74 2.91 -9.98
N LEU A 70 16.79 4.17 -10.44
CA LEU A 70 16.62 5.34 -9.56
C LEU A 70 15.22 5.38 -8.94
N ALA A 71 14.16 5.07 -9.70
CA ALA A 71 12.80 5.07 -9.19
C ALA A 71 12.60 3.97 -8.13
N ALA A 72 13.10 2.77 -8.37
CA ALA A 72 13.04 1.67 -7.40
C ALA A 72 13.84 1.99 -6.12
N ARG A 73 15.03 2.60 -6.24
CA ARG A 73 15.81 3.05 -5.08
C ARG A 73 15.07 4.11 -4.27
N ALA A 74 14.52 5.13 -4.93
CA ALA A 74 13.74 6.18 -4.27
C ALA A 74 12.51 5.59 -3.56
N SER A 75 11.83 4.62 -4.19
CA SER A 75 10.71 3.89 -3.62
C SER A 75 11.10 3.11 -2.36
N ALA A 76 12.20 2.34 -2.37
CA ALA A 76 12.63 1.56 -1.20
C ALA A 76 12.97 2.47 0.00
N LEU A 77 13.68 3.56 -0.26
CA LEU A 77 14.05 4.54 0.77
C LEU A 77 12.82 5.31 1.29
N GLY A 78 11.87 5.64 0.40
CA GLY A 78 10.59 6.24 0.77
C GLY A 78 9.79 5.33 1.69
N GLU A 79 9.62 4.06 1.31
CA GLU A 79 8.99 3.04 2.16
C GLU A 79 9.74 2.90 3.49
N TYR A 80 11.06 3.00 3.51
CA TYR A 80 11.83 2.93 4.75
C TYR A 80 11.43 4.07 5.71
N PHE A 81 11.30 5.31 5.22
CA PHE A 81 10.83 6.44 6.04
C PHE A 81 9.36 6.35 6.41
N GLU A 82 8.52 5.78 5.55
CA GLU A 82 7.13 5.47 5.87
C GLU A 82 7.06 4.54 7.08
N ARG A 83 7.73 3.37 7.02
CA ARG A 83 7.70 2.37 8.11
C ARG A 83 8.40 2.85 9.38
N LEU A 84 9.44 3.68 9.26
CA LEU A 84 10.06 4.36 10.41
C LEU A 84 9.11 5.36 11.05
N GLY A 85 8.48 6.23 10.25
CA GLY A 85 7.61 7.31 10.73
C GLY A 85 6.35 6.78 11.43
N THR A 86 5.90 5.58 11.06
CA THR A 86 4.71 4.93 11.63
C THR A 86 5.03 3.89 12.71
N ASN A 87 6.30 3.74 13.10
CA ASN A 87 6.79 2.67 13.98
C ASN A 87 6.45 1.24 13.50
N TYR A 88 6.06 1.07 12.23
CA TYR A 88 5.50 -0.19 11.73
C TYR A 88 6.52 -1.35 11.78
N LEU A 89 7.81 -1.04 11.67
CA LEU A 89 8.88 -2.03 11.79
C LEU A 89 8.90 -2.77 13.14
N TRP A 90 8.20 -2.23 14.15
CA TRP A 90 8.14 -2.77 15.50
C TRP A 90 6.74 -3.24 15.92
N THR A 91 5.72 -3.13 15.06
CA THR A 91 4.31 -3.34 15.44
C THR A 91 4.05 -4.73 16.04
N ASP A 92 4.80 -5.75 15.60
CA ASP A 92 4.61 -7.15 16.04
C ASP A 92 5.39 -7.53 17.31
N PHE A 93 6.04 -6.56 17.96
CA PHE A 93 6.93 -6.82 19.10
C PHE A 93 6.52 -6.08 20.36
N TYR A 94 6.53 -6.80 21.49
CA TYR A 94 6.64 -6.20 22.80
C TYR A 94 8.02 -5.54 22.96
N LEU A 95 8.06 -4.26 23.37
CA LEU A 95 9.27 -3.44 23.40
C LEU A 95 10.02 -3.49 24.73
N GLY A 96 9.53 -4.29 25.69
CA GLY A 96 10.15 -4.48 26.98
C GLY A 96 9.74 -3.44 28.02
N GLU A 97 10.01 -3.76 29.29
CA GLU A 97 9.55 -3.01 30.45
C GLU A 97 10.12 -1.57 30.48
N THR A 98 11.35 -1.39 29.99
CA THR A 98 11.99 -0.07 29.90
C THR A 98 11.19 0.88 29.01
N ILE A 99 10.76 0.43 27.82
CA ILE A 99 10.00 1.27 26.89
C ILE A 99 8.56 1.41 27.37
N ALA A 100 7.95 0.33 27.87
CA ALA A 100 6.58 0.36 28.39
C ALA A 100 6.36 1.38 29.53
N ASN A 101 7.43 1.71 30.27
CA ASN A 101 7.43 2.67 31.38
C ASN A 101 8.15 4.00 31.06
N ALA A 102 8.58 4.22 29.83
CA ALA A 102 9.18 5.48 29.40
C ALA A 102 8.13 6.61 29.32
N ASP A 103 8.59 7.86 29.17
CA ASP A 103 7.69 9.02 29.04
C ASP A 103 6.65 8.84 27.92
N PHE A 104 7.06 8.20 26.81
CA PHE A 104 6.18 7.74 25.73
C PHE A 104 6.66 6.39 25.17
N VAL A 105 5.73 5.61 24.60
CA VAL A 105 6.01 4.32 23.93
C VAL A 105 6.07 4.49 22.42
N HIS A 106 5.08 5.17 21.82
CA HIS A 106 4.91 5.33 20.38
C HIS A 106 5.30 6.73 19.92
N TYR A 107 4.69 7.76 20.50
CA TYR A 107 4.94 9.15 20.13
C TYR A 107 4.85 10.10 21.33
N PRO A 108 5.62 11.20 21.36
CA PRO A 108 5.54 12.19 22.45
C PRO A 108 4.16 12.84 22.66
N ASN A 109 3.27 12.77 21.66
CA ASN A 109 1.92 13.32 21.71
C ASN A 109 0.83 12.23 21.93
N GLU A 110 1.22 11.01 22.28
CA GLU A 110 0.29 9.95 22.66
C GLU A 110 -0.41 10.27 24.00
N GLN A 111 -1.59 9.70 24.18
CA GLN A 111 -2.37 9.85 25.41
C GLN A 111 -2.72 8.48 25.97
N TRP A 112 -2.69 8.38 27.29
CA TRP A 112 -2.95 7.15 28.03
C TRP A 112 -4.27 7.26 28.80
N PHE A 113 -5.12 6.24 28.64
CA PHE A 113 -6.41 6.16 29.30
C PHE A 113 -6.43 4.96 30.25
N PRO A 114 -6.38 5.18 31.57
CA PRO A 114 -6.48 4.11 32.56
C PRO A 114 -7.79 3.34 32.43
N LEU A 115 -7.75 2.03 32.69
CA LEU A 115 -8.94 1.19 32.68
C LEU A 115 -9.85 1.53 33.87
N GLN A 116 -11.14 1.77 33.60
CA GLN A 116 -12.18 2.03 34.60
C GLN A 116 -13.31 1.00 34.50
N GLY A 117 -12.93 -0.27 34.44
CA GLY A 117 -13.83 -1.39 34.12
C GLY A 117 -13.80 -1.76 32.64
N ASP A 118 -14.90 -2.34 32.14
CA ASP A 118 -14.96 -2.89 30.79
C ASP A 118 -15.37 -1.87 29.71
N ALA A 119 -15.93 -0.72 30.11
CA ALA A 119 -16.37 0.31 29.17
C ALA A 119 -15.19 1.06 28.55
N TRP A 120 -15.29 1.36 27.24
CA TRP A 120 -14.29 2.17 26.55
C TRP A 120 -14.27 3.60 27.10
N PRO A 121 -13.09 4.22 27.29
CA PRO A 121 -12.99 5.61 27.74
C PRO A 121 -13.68 6.57 26.76
N SER A 122 -14.39 7.58 27.27
CA SER A 122 -15.08 8.58 26.42
C SER A 122 -14.14 9.50 25.64
N GLY A 123 -12.84 9.51 25.98
CA GLY A 123 -11.82 10.33 25.32
C GLY A 123 -11.15 9.66 24.11
N ILE A 124 -11.46 8.39 23.83
CA ILE A 124 -10.99 7.69 22.62
C ILE A 124 -12.12 7.60 21.61
N LEU A 125 -11.77 7.78 20.33
CA LEU A 125 -12.69 7.70 19.19
C LEU A 125 -13.88 8.69 19.27
N THR A 126 -14.63 8.82 18.19
CA THR A 126 -15.96 9.48 18.23
C THR A 126 -17.05 8.45 18.57
N PRO A 127 -18.25 8.86 18.99
CA PRO A 127 -19.37 7.94 19.21
C PRO A 127 -19.68 7.06 18.00
N GLU A 128 -19.60 7.62 16.79
CA GLU A 128 -19.83 6.89 15.53
C GLU A 128 -18.74 5.83 15.30
N LEU A 129 -17.48 6.14 15.60
CA LEU A 129 -16.37 5.18 15.50
C LEU A 129 -16.46 4.09 16.58
N GLN A 130 -16.88 4.43 17.80
CA GLN A 130 -17.13 3.42 18.84
C GLN A 130 -18.24 2.45 18.41
N GLN A 131 -19.32 2.97 17.83
CA GLN A 131 -20.39 2.14 17.27
C GLN A 131 -19.93 1.30 16.08
N PHE A 132 -18.99 1.80 15.26
CA PHE A 132 -18.43 1.06 14.14
C PHE A 132 -17.57 -0.13 14.59
N TYR A 133 -16.64 0.07 15.53
CA TYR A 133 -15.73 -1.00 15.97
C TYR A 133 -16.31 -1.92 17.05
N ASN A 134 -17.27 -1.44 17.84
CA ASN A 134 -17.88 -2.19 18.93
C ASN A 134 -19.41 -2.08 18.89
N PRO A 135 -20.06 -2.55 17.82
CA PRO A 135 -21.47 -2.28 17.56
C PRO A 135 -22.41 -2.86 18.62
N GLU A 136 -22.01 -3.94 19.28
CA GLU A 136 -22.77 -4.60 20.35
C GLU A 136 -22.34 -4.15 21.76
N GLY A 137 -21.29 -3.33 21.87
CA GLY A 137 -20.74 -2.91 23.16
C GLY A 137 -20.11 -4.04 23.97
N THR A 138 -19.79 -5.19 23.36
CA THR A 138 -19.30 -6.41 24.04
C THR A 138 -17.78 -6.49 24.15
N VAL A 139 -17.04 -5.66 23.41
CA VAL A 139 -15.57 -5.62 23.49
C VAL A 139 -15.14 -4.84 24.73
N ALA A 140 -14.52 -5.53 25.69
CA ALA A 140 -14.00 -4.89 26.90
C ALA A 140 -12.81 -3.96 26.60
N ALA A 141 -12.70 -2.85 27.31
CA ALA A 141 -11.62 -1.86 27.19
C ALA A 141 -10.22 -2.47 27.35
N SER A 142 -10.08 -3.52 28.17
CA SER A 142 -8.81 -4.25 28.34
C SER A 142 -8.31 -4.92 27.05
N ARG A 143 -9.15 -5.10 26.03
CA ARG A 143 -8.76 -5.61 24.71
C ARG A 143 -8.09 -4.56 23.83
N LEU A 144 -8.13 -3.28 24.22
CA LEU A 144 -7.52 -2.18 23.47
C LEU A 144 -6.09 -1.82 23.94
N ILE A 145 -5.51 -2.60 24.85
CA ILE A 145 -4.12 -2.41 25.27
C ILE A 145 -3.20 -2.73 24.09
N ASP A 146 -2.25 -1.85 23.81
CA ASP A 146 -1.31 -2.04 22.71
C ASP A 146 -0.29 -3.16 23.01
N LEU A 147 0.07 -3.92 21.98
CA LEU A 147 1.04 -5.01 22.09
C LEU A 147 2.43 -4.50 22.52
N ASN A 148 2.83 -3.34 21.99
CA ASN A 148 4.18 -2.82 22.14
C ASN A 148 4.53 -2.47 23.58
N SER A 149 3.59 -1.89 24.32
CA SER A 149 3.73 -1.63 25.76
C SER A 149 3.32 -2.81 26.63
N GLY A 150 2.26 -3.55 26.27
CA GLY A 150 1.63 -4.53 27.15
C GLY A 150 1.21 -3.99 28.53
N ASN A 151 1.17 -2.66 28.71
CA ASN A 151 1.14 -2.03 30.03
C ASN A 151 -0.30 -1.81 30.50
N THR A 152 -0.89 -2.87 31.04
CA THR A 152 -2.28 -2.85 31.55
C THR A 152 -2.51 -1.84 32.68
N GLU A 153 -1.49 -1.55 33.50
CA GLU A 153 -1.59 -0.57 34.60
C GLU A 153 -1.64 0.87 34.06
N ARG A 154 -0.88 1.16 33.01
CA ARG A 154 -0.89 2.47 32.33
C ARG A 154 -2.15 2.67 31.49
N GLY A 155 -2.71 1.60 30.93
CA GLY A 155 -4.00 1.59 30.24
C GLY A 155 -3.90 1.63 28.72
N ILE A 156 -4.90 2.20 28.05
CA ILE A 156 -4.99 2.23 26.59
C ILE A 156 -4.15 3.39 26.06
N CYS A 157 -3.14 3.09 25.25
CA CYS A 157 -2.43 4.11 24.48
C CYS A 157 -3.22 4.49 23.23
N ALA A 158 -3.48 5.77 23.05
CA ALA A 158 -4.16 6.32 21.88
C ALA A 158 -3.36 7.49 21.29
N ILE A 159 -3.35 7.57 19.96
CA ILE A 159 -2.59 8.57 19.20
C ILE A 159 -3.52 9.47 18.39
N PRO A 160 -3.16 10.75 18.19
CA PRO A 160 -4.05 11.73 17.55
C PRO A 160 -4.07 11.58 16.02
N TYR A 161 -5.27 11.52 15.46
CA TYR A 161 -5.56 11.67 14.02
C TYR A 161 -6.43 12.89 13.78
N THR A 162 -6.27 13.55 12.63
CA THR A 162 -7.12 14.68 12.23
C THR A 162 -8.24 14.19 11.32
N CYS A 163 -9.50 14.47 11.67
CA CYS A 163 -10.63 14.24 10.80
C CYS A 163 -10.72 15.35 9.74
N LEU A 164 -10.52 15.01 8.47
CA LEU A 164 -10.44 16.01 7.39
C LEU A 164 -11.75 16.75 7.10
N ARG A 165 -12.91 16.24 7.55
CA ARG A 165 -14.21 16.90 7.33
C ARG A 165 -14.43 18.13 8.21
N ASN A 166 -13.83 18.14 9.39
CA ASN A 166 -14.07 19.15 10.42
C ASN A 166 -12.82 19.61 11.17
N ASP A 167 -11.63 19.11 10.77
CA ASP A 167 -10.32 19.38 11.38
C ASP A 167 -10.21 19.02 12.88
N GLU A 168 -11.14 18.20 13.40
CA GLU A 168 -11.10 17.76 14.79
C GLU A 168 -10.05 16.66 15.00
N THR A 169 -9.34 16.75 16.12
CA THR A 169 -8.43 15.69 16.56
C THR A 169 -9.22 14.59 17.26
N VAL A 170 -9.07 13.35 16.77
CA VAL A 170 -9.65 12.14 17.34
C VAL A 170 -8.51 11.23 17.81
N LEU A 171 -8.59 10.72 19.03
CA LEU A 171 -7.60 9.80 19.58
C LEU A 171 -7.96 8.36 19.23
N PHE A 172 -7.09 7.69 18.46
CA PHE A 172 -7.25 6.30 18.06
C PHE A 172 -6.37 5.38 18.91
N PRO A 173 -6.94 4.35 19.56
CA PRO A 173 -6.17 3.31 20.25
C PRO A 173 -5.16 2.66 19.30
N VAL A 174 -3.89 2.58 19.71
CA VAL A 174 -2.82 1.97 18.90
C VAL A 174 -3.14 0.49 18.61
N ASN A 175 -3.77 -0.21 19.55
CA ASN A 175 -4.24 -1.58 19.35
C ASN A 175 -5.18 -1.72 18.13
N LEU A 176 -6.15 -0.82 17.95
CA LEU A 176 -7.07 -0.87 16.81
C LEU A 176 -6.33 -0.62 15.49
N ILE A 177 -5.40 0.34 15.49
CA ILE A 177 -4.57 0.64 14.31
C ILE A 177 -3.77 -0.60 13.91
N GLY A 178 -3.03 -1.18 14.85
CA GLY A 178 -2.17 -2.34 14.61
C GLY A 178 -2.92 -3.58 14.16
N ASN A 179 -4.13 -3.83 14.67
CA ASN A 179 -4.88 -5.04 14.33
C ASN A 179 -5.71 -4.91 13.05
N LEU A 180 -6.28 -3.73 12.76
CA LEU A 180 -7.28 -3.59 11.69
C LEU A 180 -6.75 -2.88 10.44
N TYR A 181 -5.76 -2.00 10.60
CA TYR A 181 -5.27 -1.15 9.52
C TYR A 181 -3.90 -1.56 9.01
N VAL A 182 -3.08 -2.16 9.88
CA VAL A 182 -1.73 -2.65 9.56
C VAL A 182 -0.97 -1.58 8.75
N SER A 183 -0.29 -1.92 7.65
CA SER A 183 0.41 -0.94 6.81
C SER A 183 -0.48 -0.19 5.81
N ASN A 184 -1.78 -0.48 5.73
CA ASN A 184 -2.64 0.09 4.68
C ASN A 184 -2.88 1.59 4.90
N GLY A 185 -2.57 2.39 3.88
CA GLY A 185 -2.76 3.85 3.91
C GLY A 185 -1.63 4.59 4.60
N MET A 186 -0.47 3.96 4.79
CA MET A 186 0.78 4.65 5.15
C MET A 186 1.41 5.25 3.88
N SER A 187 2.14 6.35 4.03
CA SER A 187 2.96 6.88 2.95
C SER A 187 4.06 7.81 3.48
N ALA A 188 5.17 7.84 2.76
CA ALA A 188 6.11 8.96 2.77
C ALA A 188 6.17 9.63 1.38
N GLY A 189 6.70 10.84 1.31
CA GLY A 189 6.83 11.58 0.05
C GLY A 189 7.70 12.82 0.20
N ASN A 190 8.04 13.45 -0.92
CA ASN A 190 8.84 14.68 -0.93
C ASN A 190 8.08 15.86 -0.33
N THR A 191 6.76 15.89 -0.53
CA THR A 191 5.85 16.89 0.01
C THR A 191 4.68 16.22 0.72
N MET A 192 3.93 17.01 1.49
CA MET A 192 2.72 16.53 2.16
C MET A 192 1.62 16.12 1.17
N MET A 193 1.47 16.84 0.05
CA MET A 193 0.46 16.50 -0.96
C MET A 193 0.83 15.18 -1.65
N GLU A 194 2.10 15.00 -2.04
CA GLU A 194 2.59 13.76 -2.63
C GLU A 194 2.35 12.55 -1.70
N ALA A 195 2.75 12.66 -0.43
CA ALA A 195 2.59 11.58 0.54
C ALA A 195 1.12 11.26 0.81
N ARG A 196 0.27 12.28 1.02
CA ARG A 196 -1.15 12.06 1.31
C ARG A 196 -1.91 11.50 0.11
N THR A 197 -1.62 11.96 -1.10
CA THR A 197 -2.19 11.38 -2.33
C THR A 197 -1.85 9.90 -2.43
N GLN A 198 -0.60 9.53 -2.17
CA GLN A 198 -0.17 8.14 -2.23
C GLN A 198 -0.85 7.27 -1.16
N ALA A 199 -0.98 7.77 0.07
CA ALA A 199 -1.74 7.10 1.13
C ALA A 199 -3.22 6.90 0.77
N LEU A 200 -3.88 7.91 0.18
CA LEU A 200 -5.28 7.83 -0.23
C LEU A 200 -5.48 6.91 -1.43
N ALA A 201 -4.59 6.98 -2.42
CA ALA A 201 -4.57 6.06 -3.55
C ALA A 201 -4.50 4.62 -3.06
N GLU A 202 -3.63 4.35 -2.08
CA GLU A 202 -3.51 3.04 -1.47
C GLU A 202 -4.82 2.57 -0.78
N VAL A 203 -5.53 3.46 -0.08
CA VAL A 203 -6.85 3.14 0.48
C VAL A 203 -7.86 2.74 -0.62
N PHE A 204 -7.91 3.48 -1.74
CA PHE A 204 -8.74 3.10 -2.89
C PHE A 204 -8.32 1.75 -3.47
N GLU A 205 -7.01 1.53 -3.66
CA GLU A 205 -6.47 0.29 -4.21
C GLU A 205 -6.99 -0.93 -3.45
N ARG A 206 -6.87 -0.93 -2.12
CA ARG A 206 -7.20 -2.11 -1.29
C ARG A 206 -8.71 -2.27 -1.12
N ASN A 207 -9.44 -1.17 -0.98
CA ASN A 207 -10.90 -1.22 -0.91
C ASN A 207 -11.51 -1.78 -2.20
N ILE A 208 -11.09 -1.26 -3.36
CA ILE A 208 -11.63 -1.65 -4.65
C ILE A 208 -11.11 -3.02 -5.09
N LYS A 209 -9.86 -3.39 -4.77
CA LYS A 209 -9.36 -4.77 -4.90
C LYS A 209 -10.28 -5.76 -4.19
N ASN A 210 -10.55 -5.53 -2.90
CA ASN A 210 -11.40 -6.43 -2.12
C ASN A 210 -12.81 -6.53 -2.70
N ARG A 211 -13.38 -5.40 -3.14
CA ARG A 211 -14.69 -5.37 -3.78
C ARG A 211 -14.72 -6.18 -5.07
N ILE A 212 -13.74 -5.99 -5.95
CA ILE A 212 -13.65 -6.70 -7.23
C ILE A 212 -13.53 -8.21 -7.02
N ILE A 213 -12.70 -8.64 -6.06
CA ILE A 213 -12.49 -10.06 -5.76
C ILE A 213 -13.76 -10.67 -5.13
N ALA A 214 -14.27 -10.06 -4.06
CA ALA A 214 -15.41 -10.60 -3.30
C ALA A 214 -16.71 -10.63 -4.11
N GLU A 215 -16.94 -9.65 -4.99
CA GLU A 215 -18.10 -9.60 -5.86
C GLU A 215 -17.88 -10.36 -7.18
N GLY A 216 -16.68 -10.87 -7.45
CA GLY A 216 -16.35 -11.59 -8.69
C GLY A 216 -16.48 -10.74 -9.95
N ILE A 217 -16.20 -9.44 -9.85
CA ILE A 217 -16.45 -8.44 -10.91
C ILE A 217 -15.57 -8.71 -12.12
N CYS A 218 -16.18 -8.81 -13.32
CA CYS A 218 -15.43 -8.87 -14.57
C CYS A 218 -15.10 -7.46 -15.05
N LEU A 219 -13.81 -7.13 -15.09
CA LEU A 219 -13.33 -5.82 -15.51
C LEU A 219 -13.21 -5.70 -17.04
N PRO A 220 -13.49 -4.50 -17.61
CA PRO A 220 -13.26 -4.24 -19.03
C PRO A 220 -11.75 -4.19 -19.36
N ASP A 221 -11.41 -4.67 -20.56
CA ASP A 221 -10.05 -4.54 -21.09
C ASP A 221 -9.70 -3.08 -21.37
N VAL A 222 -8.46 -2.70 -21.11
CA VAL A 222 -7.92 -1.43 -21.61
C VAL A 222 -7.56 -1.61 -23.09
N PRO A 223 -8.08 -0.77 -24.00
CA PRO A 223 -7.73 -0.85 -25.42
C PRO A 223 -6.22 -0.68 -25.65
N GLU A 224 -5.66 -1.44 -26.60
CA GLU A 224 -4.21 -1.42 -26.88
C GLU A 224 -3.73 -0.02 -27.32
N GLU A 225 -4.57 0.78 -27.99
CA GLU A 225 -4.27 2.17 -28.34
C GLU A 225 -4.13 3.10 -27.12
N VAL A 226 -4.81 2.78 -26.01
CA VAL A 226 -4.69 3.51 -24.74
C VAL A 226 -3.38 3.13 -24.05
N ILE A 227 -3.03 1.84 -24.04
CA ILE A 227 -1.75 1.34 -23.52
C ILE A 227 -0.58 1.94 -24.29
N ALA A 228 -0.70 2.05 -25.62
CA ALA A 228 0.33 2.60 -26.51
C ALA A 228 0.71 4.06 -26.21
N ARG A 229 -0.09 4.80 -25.43
CA ARG A 229 0.25 6.15 -24.94
C ARG A 229 1.41 6.15 -23.94
N TYR A 230 1.73 5.00 -23.35
CA TYR A 230 2.77 4.83 -22.33
C TYR A 230 3.82 3.81 -22.79
N PRO A 231 4.78 4.20 -23.65
CA PRO A 231 5.67 3.25 -24.33
C PRO A 231 6.49 2.36 -23.40
N ASN A 232 6.95 2.88 -22.26
CA ASN A 232 7.73 2.11 -21.29
C ASN A 232 6.88 1.02 -20.63
N ILE A 233 5.64 1.35 -20.25
CA ILE A 233 4.68 0.39 -19.68
C ILE A 233 4.31 -0.65 -20.74
N ALA A 234 4.04 -0.21 -21.98
CA ALA A 234 3.73 -1.11 -23.10
C ALA A 234 4.87 -2.09 -23.39
N ALA A 235 6.13 -1.64 -23.30
CA ALA A 235 7.31 -2.49 -23.43
C ALA A 235 7.37 -3.55 -22.31
N GLY A 236 7.09 -3.17 -21.06
CA GLY A 236 7.04 -4.10 -19.94
C GLY A 236 5.95 -5.17 -20.10
N ILE A 237 4.74 -4.77 -20.50
CA ILE A 237 3.63 -5.68 -20.82
C ILE A 237 4.02 -6.64 -21.94
N LYS A 238 4.64 -6.10 -23.01
CA LYS A 238 5.12 -6.91 -24.13
C LYS A 238 6.17 -7.92 -23.68
N GLY A 239 7.14 -7.53 -22.85
CA GLY A 239 8.19 -8.42 -22.34
C GLY A 239 7.62 -9.60 -21.56
N LEU A 240 6.63 -9.37 -20.70
CA LEU A 240 5.93 -10.44 -19.98
C LEU A 240 5.14 -11.37 -20.93
N ARG A 241 4.48 -10.81 -21.95
CA ARG A 241 3.77 -11.59 -22.98
C ARG A 241 4.73 -12.41 -23.84
N ASP A 242 5.87 -11.84 -24.24
CA ASP A 242 6.92 -12.52 -25.00
C ASP A 242 7.57 -13.66 -24.19
N ALA A 243 7.60 -13.52 -22.86
CA ALA A 243 8.03 -14.59 -21.94
C ALA A 243 7.02 -15.74 -21.82
N GLY A 244 5.85 -15.64 -22.43
CA GLY A 244 4.82 -16.69 -22.50
C GLY A 244 3.69 -16.55 -21.49
N TYR A 245 3.70 -15.51 -20.64
CA TYR A 245 2.62 -15.26 -19.69
C TYR A 245 1.40 -14.64 -20.35
N GLY A 246 0.19 -15.06 -19.93
CA GLY A 246 -1.02 -14.33 -20.27
C GLY A 246 -1.09 -13.06 -19.42
N ILE A 247 -1.04 -11.88 -20.05
CA ILE A 247 -1.10 -10.60 -19.33
C ILE A 247 -2.36 -9.84 -19.75
N LEU A 248 -3.28 -9.69 -18.80
CA LEU A 248 -4.53 -8.94 -18.94
C LEU A 248 -4.38 -7.58 -18.30
N ILE A 249 -4.75 -6.53 -19.03
CA ILE A 249 -4.74 -5.14 -18.56
C ILE A 249 -6.17 -4.66 -18.47
N LYS A 250 -6.62 -4.37 -17.26
CA LYS A 250 -8.03 -4.14 -16.95
C LYS A 250 -8.22 -2.79 -16.26
N ASP A 251 -9.26 -2.07 -16.68
CA ASP A 251 -9.70 -0.86 -15.99
C ASP A 251 -10.51 -1.26 -14.75
N ALA A 252 -9.98 -0.98 -13.57
CA ALA A 252 -10.58 -1.31 -12.28
C ALA A 252 -11.31 -0.10 -11.65
N SER A 253 -11.60 0.94 -12.44
CA SER A 253 -12.27 2.14 -11.96
C SER A 253 -13.74 1.96 -11.61
N LEU A 254 -14.34 0.81 -11.97
CA LEU A 254 -15.77 0.52 -11.82
C LEU A 254 -16.65 1.59 -12.45
N GLY A 255 -16.42 1.86 -13.75
CA GLY A 255 -17.16 2.85 -14.52
C GLY A 255 -16.64 4.28 -14.36
N GLY A 256 -15.34 4.46 -14.12
CA GLY A 256 -14.72 5.77 -13.95
C GLY A 256 -14.88 6.39 -12.56
N GLU A 257 -15.28 5.59 -11.56
CA GLU A 257 -15.55 6.08 -10.21
C GLU A 257 -14.30 6.13 -9.33
N TYR A 258 -13.35 5.21 -9.53
CA TYR A 258 -12.17 5.04 -8.68
C TYR A 258 -10.87 5.03 -9.49
N PRO A 259 -9.72 5.39 -8.88
CA PRO A 259 -8.48 5.61 -9.61
C PRO A 259 -7.62 4.34 -9.65
N VAL A 260 -8.23 3.20 -10.02
CA VAL A 260 -7.64 1.86 -9.82
C VAL A 260 -7.46 1.15 -11.15
N MET A 261 -6.31 0.50 -11.30
CA MET A 261 -5.93 -0.36 -12.41
C MET A 261 -5.70 -1.79 -11.92
N ASN A 262 -5.97 -2.76 -12.79
CA ASN A 262 -5.61 -4.16 -12.58
C ASN A 262 -4.72 -4.69 -13.71
N VAL A 263 -3.68 -5.42 -13.33
CA VAL A 263 -2.83 -6.20 -14.21
C VAL A 263 -2.86 -7.63 -13.69
N THR A 264 -3.35 -8.55 -14.51
CA THR A 264 -3.45 -9.97 -14.13
C THR A 264 -2.51 -10.82 -14.97
N LEU A 265 -1.70 -11.62 -14.28
CA LEU A 265 -0.87 -12.66 -14.87
C LEU A 265 -1.58 -14.01 -14.82
N LEU A 266 -1.62 -14.69 -15.96
CA LEU A 266 -2.08 -16.06 -16.12
C LEU A 266 -0.89 -16.93 -16.50
N HIS A 267 -0.59 -17.90 -15.66
CA HIS A 267 0.53 -18.80 -15.88
C HIS A 267 0.13 -19.93 -16.85
N PRO A 268 0.88 -20.13 -17.95
CA PRO A 268 0.44 -20.96 -19.07
C PRO A 268 0.42 -22.47 -18.77
N GLU A 269 1.21 -22.94 -17.80
CA GLU A 269 1.39 -24.38 -17.56
C GLU A 269 0.61 -24.90 -16.35
N ASP A 270 0.49 -24.10 -15.29
CA ASP A 270 -0.10 -24.54 -14.01
C ASP A 270 -1.48 -23.93 -13.73
N GLN A 271 -1.97 -23.02 -14.59
CA GLN A 271 -3.24 -22.29 -14.45
C GLN A 271 -3.27 -21.31 -13.26
N GLY A 272 -2.10 -20.97 -12.70
CA GLY A 272 -1.98 -19.97 -11.66
C GLY A 272 -2.43 -18.60 -12.14
N CYS A 273 -3.15 -17.87 -11.28
CA CYS A 273 -3.64 -16.54 -11.57
C CYS A 273 -3.15 -15.56 -10.50
N PHE A 274 -2.53 -14.46 -10.93
CA PHE A 274 -2.01 -13.43 -10.04
C PHE A 274 -2.56 -12.07 -10.43
N ALA A 275 -3.50 -11.55 -9.64
CA ALA A 275 -4.19 -10.29 -9.90
C ALA A 275 -3.55 -9.16 -9.09
N SER A 276 -2.73 -8.34 -9.75
CA SER A 276 -2.13 -7.15 -9.17
C SER A 276 -3.03 -5.94 -9.35
N PHE A 277 -3.08 -5.08 -8.33
CA PHE A 277 -3.85 -3.84 -8.35
C PHE A 277 -2.93 -2.66 -8.04
N GLY A 278 -3.19 -1.53 -8.68
CA GLY A 278 -2.46 -0.30 -8.44
C GLY A 278 -3.40 0.88 -8.55
N ALA A 279 -3.26 1.85 -7.66
CA ALA A 279 -4.06 3.06 -7.71
C ALA A 279 -3.21 4.33 -7.73
N HIS A 280 -3.73 5.34 -8.41
CA HIS A 280 -3.28 6.74 -8.38
C HIS A 280 -4.30 7.58 -9.17
N PRO A 281 -4.61 8.84 -8.79
CA PRO A 281 -5.52 9.70 -9.55
C PRO A 281 -5.16 9.90 -11.04
N ARG A 282 -3.95 9.50 -11.44
CA ARG A 282 -3.44 9.57 -12.81
C ARG A 282 -3.33 8.18 -13.40
N PHE A 283 -3.99 7.95 -14.53
CA PHE A 283 -4.06 6.65 -15.20
C PHE A 283 -2.70 5.98 -15.41
N GLU A 284 -1.73 6.72 -15.98
CA GLU A 284 -0.37 6.23 -16.24
C GLU A 284 0.29 5.67 -14.98
N VAL A 285 0.16 6.41 -13.87
CA VAL A 285 0.81 6.07 -12.60
C VAL A 285 0.12 4.86 -11.97
N ALA A 286 -1.21 4.78 -12.01
CA ALA A 286 -1.94 3.62 -11.51
C ALA A 286 -1.59 2.35 -12.30
N LEU A 287 -1.49 2.45 -13.63
CA LEU A 287 -1.12 1.34 -14.50
C LEU A 287 0.33 0.89 -14.26
N GLU A 288 1.29 1.82 -14.17
CA GLU A 288 2.69 1.49 -13.85
C GLU A 288 2.80 0.82 -12.48
N ARG A 289 2.08 1.32 -11.48
CA ARG A 289 2.09 0.76 -10.11
C ARG A 289 1.54 -0.67 -10.07
N SER A 290 0.46 -0.94 -10.80
CA SER A 290 -0.12 -2.29 -10.90
C SER A 290 0.84 -3.25 -11.62
N LEU A 291 1.51 -2.80 -12.69
CA LEU A 291 2.49 -3.61 -13.41
C LEU A 291 3.76 -3.89 -12.58
N THR A 292 4.31 -2.88 -11.92
CA THR A 292 5.54 -3.01 -11.12
C THR A 292 5.36 -3.81 -9.84
N GLU A 293 4.16 -3.78 -9.23
CA GLU A 293 3.79 -4.65 -8.10
C GLU A 293 3.78 -6.13 -8.51
N LEU A 294 3.32 -6.43 -9.73
CA LEU A 294 3.15 -7.81 -10.23
C LEU A 294 4.45 -8.64 -10.15
N ILE A 295 5.61 -7.99 -10.30
CA ILE A 295 6.92 -8.67 -10.29
C ILE A 295 7.90 -8.11 -9.25
N GLN A 296 7.40 -7.36 -8.26
CA GLN A 296 8.26 -6.86 -7.19
C GLN A 296 8.88 -8.02 -6.41
N GLY A 297 10.22 -8.08 -6.38
CA GLY A 297 10.95 -9.13 -5.66
C GLY A 297 10.81 -10.53 -6.25
N ARG A 298 10.24 -10.68 -7.45
CA ARG A 298 10.05 -11.97 -8.12
C ARG A 298 10.87 -12.02 -9.40
N ALA A 299 11.71 -13.04 -9.53
CA ALA A 299 12.37 -13.32 -10.80
C ALA A 299 11.35 -13.87 -11.79
N LEU A 300 11.59 -13.70 -13.08
CA LEU A 300 10.64 -14.10 -14.12
C LEU A 300 10.38 -15.61 -14.10
N ASP A 301 11.40 -16.42 -13.81
CA ASP A 301 11.32 -17.88 -13.67
C ASP A 301 10.69 -18.34 -12.35
N SER A 302 10.47 -17.43 -11.39
CA SER A 302 9.83 -17.71 -10.12
C SER A 302 8.34 -17.33 -10.07
N LEU A 303 7.75 -16.89 -11.19
CA LEU A 303 6.33 -16.56 -11.33
C LEU A 303 5.46 -17.81 -11.53
N THR A 304 5.59 -18.81 -10.65
CA THR A 304 4.87 -20.09 -10.71
C THR A 304 4.17 -20.39 -9.38
N GLY A 305 3.22 -21.33 -9.38
CA GLY A 305 2.60 -21.81 -8.14
C GLY A 305 1.56 -20.87 -7.53
N PHE A 306 1.06 -19.89 -8.30
CA PHE A 306 -0.10 -19.11 -7.92
C PHE A 306 -1.36 -19.97 -7.87
N VAL A 307 -2.34 -19.56 -7.06
CA VAL A 307 -3.59 -20.30 -6.91
C VAL A 307 -4.41 -20.22 -8.18
N LYS A 308 -5.08 -21.33 -8.52
CA LYS A 308 -5.97 -21.42 -9.67
C LYS A 308 -7.28 -20.66 -9.38
N PRO A 309 -7.90 -20.01 -10.38
CA PRO A 309 -9.22 -19.43 -10.18
C PRO A 309 -10.26 -20.48 -9.77
N GLY A 310 -11.20 -20.08 -8.91
CA GLY A 310 -12.27 -20.91 -8.36
C GLY A 310 -13.67 -20.48 -8.81
N PHE A 311 -14.68 -21.26 -8.42
CA PHE A 311 -16.10 -20.92 -8.63
C PHE A 311 -16.87 -20.72 -7.32
N ASP A 312 -16.27 -21.06 -6.17
CA ASP A 312 -16.91 -20.94 -4.87
C ASP A 312 -16.80 -19.49 -4.38
N MET A 313 -17.88 -18.73 -4.59
CA MET A 313 -17.91 -17.32 -4.19
C MET A 313 -17.92 -17.14 -2.66
N ASP A 314 -18.35 -18.15 -1.88
CA ASP A 314 -18.30 -18.05 -0.42
C ASP A 314 -16.85 -18.10 0.07
N GLU A 315 -16.01 -18.97 -0.52
CA GLU A 315 -14.57 -19.01 -0.27
C GLU A 315 -13.86 -17.74 -0.76
N ILE A 316 -14.20 -17.28 -1.97
CA ILE A 316 -13.53 -16.12 -2.59
C ILE A 316 -13.84 -14.82 -1.85
N ALA A 317 -15.08 -14.65 -1.37
CA ALA A 317 -15.51 -13.48 -0.62
C ALA A 317 -15.17 -13.56 0.88
N ASP A 318 -14.66 -14.70 1.36
CA ASP A 318 -14.30 -14.87 2.76
C ASP A 318 -13.22 -13.85 3.18
N PRO A 319 -13.37 -13.17 4.34
CA PRO A 319 -12.37 -12.23 4.83
C PRO A 319 -10.95 -12.79 4.89
N GLN A 320 -10.77 -14.09 5.19
CA GLN A 320 -9.46 -14.72 5.21
C GLN A 320 -8.83 -14.78 3.82
N ASN A 321 -9.62 -15.02 2.77
CA ASN A 321 -9.10 -14.96 1.40
C ASN A 321 -8.66 -13.54 1.03
N LEU A 322 -9.44 -12.52 1.43
CA LEU A 322 -9.09 -11.11 1.21
C LEU A 322 -7.84 -10.70 2.01
N GLU A 323 -7.65 -11.22 3.22
CA GLU A 323 -6.44 -11.06 4.03
C GLU A 323 -5.22 -11.71 3.37
N ILE A 324 -5.36 -12.94 2.82
CA ILE A 324 -4.28 -13.58 2.04
C ILE A 324 -3.92 -12.70 0.83
N HIS A 325 -4.94 -12.15 0.14
CA HIS A 325 -4.72 -11.20 -0.94
C HIS A 325 -3.99 -9.93 -0.51
N PHE A 326 -4.16 -9.48 0.74
CA PHE A 326 -3.41 -8.36 1.30
C PHE A 326 -1.95 -8.73 1.61
N VAL A 327 -1.72 -9.92 2.19
CA VAL A 327 -0.39 -10.34 2.66
C VAL A 327 0.58 -10.63 1.51
N ASP A 328 0.17 -11.43 0.52
CA ASP A 328 1.07 -11.87 -0.55
C ASP A 328 0.40 -12.04 -1.91
N SER A 329 -0.89 -11.67 -2.02
CA SER A 329 -1.68 -11.76 -3.24
C SER A 329 -1.82 -13.19 -3.80
N SER A 330 -1.72 -14.21 -2.93
CA SER A 330 -1.89 -15.63 -3.28
C SER A 330 -3.31 -16.18 -3.06
N GLY A 331 -4.28 -15.32 -2.75
CA GLY A 331 -5.66 -15.73 -2.56
C GLY A 331 -6.33 -16.21 -3.85
N VAL A 332 -7.47 -16.88 -3.71
CA VAL A 332 -8.28 -17.35 -4.83
C VAL A 332 -9.00 -16.15 -5.47
N VAL A 333 -9.09 -16.15 -6.80
CA VAL A 333 -9.95 -15.24 -7.58
C VAL A 333 -11.02 -16.06 -8.31
N SER A 334 -12.14 -15.41 -8.64
CA SER A 334 -13.24 -16.09 -9.36
C SER A 334 -12.94 -16.31 -10.84
N TRP A 335 -13.46 -17.38 -11.43
CA TRP A 335 -13.57 -17.48 -12.89
C TRP A 335 -14.47 -16.40 -13.49
N GLU A 336 -15.43 -15.87 -12.74
CA GLU A 336 -16.27 -14.74 -13.19
C GLU A 336 -15.44 -13.47 -13.44
N PHE A 337 -14.36 -13.26 -12.67
CA PHE A 337 -13.41 -12.16 -12.89
C PHE A 337 -12.68 -12.27 -14.26
N LEU A 338 -12.58 -13.48 -14.82
CA LEU A 338 -11.87 -13.77 -16.08
C LEU A 338 -12.79 -13.99 -17.29
N ARG A 339 -14.11 -13.76 -17.16
CA ARG A 339 -15.03 -13.93 -18.29
C ARG A 339 -14.84 -12.86 -19.37
N SER A 340 -15.48 -13.06 -20.53
CA SER A 340 -15.28 -12.18 -21.70
C SER A 340 -16.18 -10.94 -21.72
N THR A 341 -17.26 -10.91 -20.96
CA THR A 341 -18.21 -9.78 -20.92
C THR A 341 -18.01 -9.02 -19.62
N PRO A 342 -17.55 -7.76 -19.66
CA PRO A 342 -17.32 -6.98 -18.46
C PRO A 342 -18.61 -6.47 -17.83
N ASP A 343 -18.60 -6.25 -16.52
CA ASP A 343 -19.71 -5.65 -15.76
C ASP A 343 -19.80 -4.13 -15.91
N TYR A 344 -18.70 -3.51 -16.34
CA TYR A 344 -18.58 -2.08 -16.56
C TYR A 344 -18.01 -1.81 -17.96
N GLU A 345 -18.33 -0.65 -18.51
CA GLU A 345 -17.64 -0.14 -19.70
C GLU A 345 -16.27 0.43 -19.32
N PHE A 346 -15.29 0.29 -20.22
CA PHE A 346 -13.99 0.94 -20.07
C PHE A 346 -14.15 2.46 -20.02
N VAL A 347 -13.46 3.12 -19.09
CA VAL A 347 -13.37 4.57 -19.03
C VAL A 347 -11.90 5.00 -19.14
N ASP A 348 -11.61 5.89 -20.09
CA ASP A 348 -10.29 6.53 -20.20
C ASP A 348 -10.19 7.70 -19.22
N TRP A 349 -10.10 7.37 -17.92
CA TRP A 349 -10.18 8.34 -16.83
C TRP A 349 -8.85 9.05 -16.56
N ASN A 350 -8.92 10.27 -16.02
CA ASN A 350 -7.81 10.96 -15.39
C ASN A 350 -8.38 11.99 -14.41
N PHE A 351 -7.96 11.94 -13.15
CA PHE A 351 -8.55 12.73 -12.06
C PHE A 351 -7.68 13.90 -11.59
N GLY A 352 -6.44 13.98 -12.05
CA GLY A 352 -5.53 15.07 -11.68
C GLY A 352 -4.30 15.18 -12.59
N THR A 353 -3.62 16.31 -12.53
CA THR A 353 -2.37 16.57 -13.26
C THR A 353 -1.26 17.16 -12.40
N THR A 354 -1.61 17.63 -11.20
CA THR A 354 -0.69 18.11 -10.16
C THR A 354 -0.92 17.36 -8.85
N THR A 355 0.07 17.32 -7.95
CA THR A 355 -0.08 16.62 -6.66
C THR A 355 -1.16 17.24 -5.77
N GLU A 356 -1.42 18.55 -5.93
CA GLU A 356 -2.53 19.25 -5.28
C GLU A 356 -3.89 18.83 -5.85
N GLU A 357 -4.05 18.75 -7.17
CA GLU A 357 -5.26 18.23 -7.80
C GLU A 357 -5.51 16.76 -7.41
N ASP A 358 -4.46 15.94 -7.46
CA ASP A 358 -4.53 14.52 -7.09
C ASP A 358 -5.02 14.36 -5.63
N TYR A 359 -4.48 15.16 -4.70
CA TYR A 359 -4.87 15.15 -3.28
C TYR A 359 -6.32 15.62 -3.10
N ASN A 360 -6.67 16.76 -3.67
CA ASN A 360 -7.99 17.36 -3.52
C ASN A 360 -9.08 16.47 -4.10
N TRP A 361 -8.84 15.85 -5.26
CA TRP A 361 -9.76 14.86 -5.82
C TRP A 361 -9.94 13.68 -4.87
N SER A 362 -8.84 13.12 -4.36
CA SER A 362 -8.86 11.95 -3.49
C SER A 362 -9.62 12.20 -2.20
N VAL A 363 -9.44 13.35 -1.57
CA VAL A 363 -10.18 13.74 -0.37
C VAL A 363 -11.66 13.96 -0.66
N ASN A 364 -12.01 14.62 -1.77
CA ASN A 364 -13.40 14.88 -2.12
C ASN A 364 -14.18 13.62 -2.53
N LYS A 365 -13.49 12.54 -2.92
CA LYS A 365 -14.11 11.27 -3.30
C LYS A 365 -14.51 10.41 -2.09
N ILE A 366 -13.90 10.64 -0.92
CA ILE A 366 -14.21 9.96 0.37
C ILE A 366 -15.26 10.76 1.13
#